data_AF-A0A7W2PCQ1-F1
#
_entry.id   AF-A0A7W2PCQ1-F1
#
_cell.length_a   1.000
_cell.length_b   1.000
_cell.length_c   1.000
_cell.angle_alpha   90.00
_cell.angle_beta   90.00
_cell.angle_gamma   90.00
#
_symmetry.space_group_name_H-M   'P 1'
#
loop_
_entity.id
_entity.type
_entity.pdbx_description
1 polymer ?
#
loop_
_entity_poly.entity_id
_entity_poly.type
_entity_poly.pdbx_seq_one_letter_code
_entity_poly.pdbx_strand_id
1 'polypeptide(L)'
;MIRTIPWNVSLKNVDVWFQDEARFGQQNTTTRLWATKGTRPRAVKQQQFEYAYLFGAVCPATGDTEALIAPIMNMDVMEKHLALIAQKVPKGRHAVIV
;
A
#
# COMPACT_ATOMS: atom_id res chain seq x y z
N MET A 1 10.12 -14.96 12.55
CA MET A 1 10.70 -14.36 11.32
C MET A 1 11.87 -15.17 10.76
N ILE A 2 12.85 -15.64 11.55
CA ILE A 2 14.05 -16.35 11.03
C ILE A 2 13.81 -17.79 10.52
N ARG A 3 12.68 -18.43 10.85
CA ARG A 3 12.46 -19.86 10.56
C ARG A 3 12.17 -20.21 9.08
N THR A 4 11.79 -19.23 8.25
CA THR A 4 11.38 -19.44 6.85
C THR A 4 12.49 -19.17 5.83
N ILE A 5 13.63 -18.65 6.27
CA ILE A 5 14.77 -18.39 5.39
C ILE A 5 15.44 -19.74 5.08
N PRO A 6 15.69 -20.08 3.80
CA PRO A 6 16.37 -21.31 3.43
C PRO A 6 17.72 -21.45 4.14
N TRP A 7 18.07 -22.67 4.55
CA TRP A 7 19.28 -22.95 5.33
C TRP A 7 20.59 -22.56 4.62
N ASN A 8 20.57 -22.43 3.29
CA ASN A 8 21.71 -22.05 2.47
C ASN A 8 21.88 -20.53 2.30
N VAL A 9 20.96 -19.71 2.84
CA VAL A 9 21.03 -18.24 2.76
C VAL A 9 21.50 -17.67 4.09
N SER A 10 22.63 -16.95 4.07
CA SER A 10 23.10 -16.22 5.24
C SER A 10 22.18 -15.04 5.57
N LEU A 11 21.87 -14.82 6.85
CA LEU A 11 21.07 -13.66 7.30
C LEU A 11 21.67 -12.31 6.87
N LYS A 12 22.99 -12.22 6.67
CA LYS A 12 23.66 -11.01 6.18
C LYS A 12 23.28 -10.66 4.74
N ASN A 13 22.76 -11.63 3.99
CA ASN A 13 22.33 -11.50 2.60
C ASN A 13 20.80 -11.37 2.49
N VAL A 14 20.11 -11.12 3.60
CA VAL A 14 18.66 -10.93 3.62
C VAL A 14 18.33 -9.48 3.92
N ASP A 15 17.51 -8.89 3.06
CA ASP A 15 16.93 -7.57 3.24
C ASP A 15 15.48 -7.72 3.65
N VAL A 16 15.09 -7.10 4.77
CA VAL A 16 13.70 -7.08 5.21
C VAL A 16 13.04 -5.84 4.64
N TRP A 17 11.97 -6.05 3.89
CA TRP A 17 11.16 -5.03 3.25
C TRP A 17 9.79 -5.00 3.93
N PHE A 18 9.36 -3.82 4.36
CA PHE A 18 8.03 -3.62 4.91
C PHE A 18 7.16 -3.04 3.81
N GLN A 19 6.04 -3.70 3.54
CA GLN A 19 5.08 -3.28 2.54
C GLN A 19 3.76 -2.88 3.20
N ASP A 20 3.11 -1.86 2.67
CA ASP A 20 1.72 -1.56 2.97
C ASP A 20 0.97 -1.06 1.74
N GLU A 21 -0.36 -1.09 1.82
CA GLU A 21 -1.27 -0.60 0.81
C GLU A 21 -2.17 0.49 1.39
N ALA A 22 -2.24 1.63 0.70
CA ALA A 22 -3.10 2.74 1.09
C ALA A 22 -4.02 3.15 -0.06
N ARG A 23 -5.31 3.35 0.24
CA ARG A 23 -6.26 3.92 -0.71
C ARG A 23 -6.31 5.43 -0.57
N PHE A 24 -6.01 6.13 -1.66
CA PHE A 24 -6.12 7.58 -1.78
C PHE A 24 -7.32 7.91 -2.65
N GLY A 25 -8.16 8.85 -2.22
CA GLY A 25 -9.35 9.21 -2.99
C GLY A 25 -10.13 10.34 -2.34
N GLN A 26 -11.17 10.77 -3.05
CA GLN A 26 -12.02 11.84 -2.57
C GLN A 26 -12.78 11.41 -1.31
N GLN A 27 -12.66 12.19 -0.24
CA GLN A 27 -13.49 12.01 0.95
C GLN A 27 -14.92 12.47 0.64
N ASN A 28 -15.90 11.64 1.01
CA ASN A 28 -17.31 11.94 0.77
C ASN A 28 -17.77 13.23 1.44
N THR A 29 -18.71 13.92 0.79
CA THR A 29 -19.32 15.14 1.29
C THR A 29 -20.06 14.90 2.61
N THR A 30 -19.82 15.77 3.60
CA THR A 30 -20.54 15.78 4.87
C THR A 30 -22.02 16.11 4.63
N THR A 31 -22.93 15.27 5.14
CA THR A 31 -24.38 15.47 4.98
C THR A 31 -25.03 16.35 6.06
N ARG A 32 -24.23 16.88 7.00
CA ARG A 32 -24.73 17.84 8.00
C ARG A 32 -24.86 19.21 7.36
N LEU A 33 -26.09 19.74 7.38
CA LEU A 33 -26.42 21.07 6.88
C LEU A 33 -26.85 21.95 8.05
N TRP A 34 -26.52 23.24 7.98
CA TRP A 34 -27.17 24.24 8.81
C TRP A 34 -28.62 24.39 8.35
N ALA A 35 -29.55 24.40 9.31
CA ALA A 35 -30.97 24.47 9.03
C ALA A 35 -31.68 25.32 10.09
N THR A 36 -32.78 25.96 9.70
CA THR A 36 -33.61 26.74 10.61
C THR A 36 -34.14 25.84 11.73
N LYS A 37 -34.18 26.37 12.96
CA LYS A 37 -34.70 25.64 14.13
C LYS A 37 -36.12 25.13 13.85
N GLY A 38 -36.36 23.84 14.09
CA GLY A 38 -37.64 23.17 13.82
C GLY A 38 -37.75 22.52 12.44
N THR A 39 -36.74 22.68 11.56
CA THR A 39 -36.71 22.02 10.24
C THR A 39 -35.74 20.84 10.21
N ARG A 40 -36.03 19.85 9.35
CA ARG A 40 -35.17 18.67 9.16
C ARG A 40 -34.91 18.39 7.67
N PRO A 41 -34.07 19.21 7.00
CA PRO A 41 -33.70 18.97 5.62
C PRO A 41 -32.88 17.68 5.48
N ARG A 42 -33.04 16.99 4.34
CA ARG A 42 -32.30 15.78 4.00
C ARG A 42 -31.28 16.09 2.92
N ALA A 43 -30.01 15.81 3.18
CA ALA A 43 -28.95 15.81 2.17
C ALA A 43 -28.67 14.37 1.73
N VAL A 44 -28.63 14.13 0.41
CA VAL A 44 -28.20 12.84 -0.13
C VAL A 44 -26.69 12.72 0.04
N LYS A 45 -26.24 11.63 0.66
CA LYS A 45 -24.81 11.32 0.74
C LYS A 45 -24.35 10.79 -0.62
N GLN A 46 -23.47 11.51 -1.31
CA GLN A 46 -22.77 10.95 -2.46
C GLN A 46 -21.91 9.77 -1.99
N GLN A 47 -22.13 8.60 -2.59
CA GLN A 47 -21.38 7.36 -2.29
C GLN A 47 -20.36 7.01 -3.38
N GLN A 48 -20.43 7.70 -4.54
CA GLN A 48 -19.47 7.54 -5.62
C GLN A 48 -18.26 8.44 -5.36
N PHE A 49 -17.08 7.84 -5.32
CA PHE A 49 -15.81 8.53 -5.16
C PHE A 49 -14.78 7.91 -6.08
N GLU A 50 -13.91 8.75 -6.61
CA GLU A 50 -12.70 8.29 -7.30
C GLU A 50 -11.64 7.95 -6.27
N TYR A 51 -10.91 6.87 -6.54
CA TYR A 51 -9.81 6.41 -5.71
C TYR A 51 -8.73 5.76 -6.55
N ALA A 52 -7.54 5.77 -6.00
CA ALA A 52 -6.39 5.01 -6.44
C ALA A 52 -5.77 4.31 -5.23
N TYR A 53 -5.06 3.23 -5.50
CA TYR A 53 -4.29 2.48 -4.53
C TYR A 53 -2.81 2.82 -4.70
N LEU A 54 -2.13 3.02 -3.58
CA LEU A 54 -0.69 3.15 -3.48
C LEU A 54 -0.16 1.92 -2.75
N PHE A 55 0.66 1.15 -3.43
CA PHE A 55 1.47 0.10 -2.85
C PHE A 55 2.83 0.71 -2.55
N GLY A 56 3.25 0.69 -1.29
CA GLY A 56 4.55 1.20 -0.88
C GLY A 56 5.34 0.11 -0.18
N ALA A 57 6.63 0.05 -0.46
CA ALA A 57 7.57 -0.81 0.24
C ALA A 57 8.85 -0.06 0.61
N VAL A 58 9.41 -0.37 1.76
CA VAL A 58 10.67 0.21 2.25
C VAL A 58 11.57 -0.86 2.87
N CYS A 59 12.86 -0.78 2.59
CA CYS A 59 13.89 -1.52 3.34
C CYS A 59 14.56 -0.58 4.35
N PRO A 60 14.27 -0.69 5.66
CA PRO A 60 14.86 0.22 6.65
C PRO A 60 16.39 0.12 6.76
N ALA A 61 16.97 -1.02 6.39
CA ALA A 61 18.41 -1.25 6.48
C ALA A 61 19.20 -0.48 5.42
N THR A 62 18.64 -0.33 4.21
CA THR A 62 19.31 0.37 3.10
C THR A 62 18.72 1.76 2.83
N GLY A 63 17.48 2.00 3.28
CA GLY A 63 16.70 3.18 2.95
C GLY A 63 16.07 3.12 1.55
N ASP A 64 16.18 1.98 0.84
CA ASP A 64 15.54 1.82 -0.46
C ASP A 64 14.01 1.77 -0.32
N THR A 65 13.33 2.37 -1.29
CA THR A 65 11.87 2.45 -1.35
C THR A 65 11.38 2.14 -2.74
N GLU A 66 10.22 1.50 -2.82
CA GLU A 66 9.52 1.24 -4.07
C GLU A 66 8.03 1.54 -3.92
N ALA A 67 7.42 2.10 -4.96
CA ALA A 67 6.01 2.50 -4.92
C ALA A 67 5.32 2.28 -6.27
N LEU A 68 4.07 1.81 -6.21
CA LEU A 68 3.21 1.61 -7.38
C LEU A 68 1.83 2.21 -7.12
N ILE A 69 1.39 3.10 -8.01
CA ILE A 69 0.02 3.61 -8.00
C ILE A 69 -0.81 2.80 -9.00
N ALA A 70 -1.97 2.30 -8.57
CA ALA A 70 -2.87 1.50 -9.39
C ALA A 70 -4.34 1.90 -9.18
N PRO A 71 -5.19 1.82 -10.21
CA PRO A 71 -6.63 2.12 -10.06
C PRO A 71 -7.40 1.00 -9.34
N ILE A 72 -6.83 -0.20 -9.26
CA ILE A 72 -7.45 -1.38 -8.68
C ILE A 72 -6.45 -2.15 -7.80
N MET A 73 -6.98 -2.95 -6.88
CA MET A 73 -6.23 -3.85 -6.01
C MET A 73 -6.51 -5.28 -6.47
N ASN A 74 -5.53 -5.93 -7.10
CA ASN A 74 -5.62 -7.31 -7.55
C ASN A 74 -4.23 -7.99 -7.55
N MET A 75 -4.21 -9.29 -7.87
CA MET A 75 -2.97 -10.07 -7.90
C MET A 75 -1.97 -9.57 -8.96
N ASP A 76 -2.45 -9.15 -10.13
CA ASP A 76 -1.57 -8.65 -11.21
C ASP A 76 -0.81 -7.38 -10.80
N VAL A 77 -1.46 -6.49 -10.05
CA VAL A 77 -0.85 -5.27 -9.51
C VAL A 77 0.16 -5.62 -8.41
N MET A 78 -0.17 -6.58 -7.54
CA MET A 78 0.76 -7.06 -6.52
C MET A 78 2.01 -7.70 -7.14
N GLU A 79 1.85 -8.51 -8.18
CA GLU A 79 2.98 -9.11 -8.90
C GLU A 79 3.91 -8.03 -9.49
N LYS A 80 3.33 -6.99 -10.09
CA LYS A 80 4.09 -5.84 -10.60
C LYS A 80 4.83 -5.11 -9.48
N HIS A 81 4.19 -4.91 -8.33
CA HIS A 81 4.83 -4.27 -7.18
C HIS A 81 6.01 -5.11 -6.65
N LEU A 82 5.82 -6.42 -6.49
CA LEU A 82 6.89 -7.33 -6.08
C LEU A 82 8.04 -7.38 -7.11
N ALA A 83 7.73 -7.28 -8.41
CA ALA A 83 8.73 -7.21 -9.46
C ALA A 83 9.58 -5.92 -9.39
N LEU A 84 9.01 -4.79 -8.94
CA LEU A 84 9.77 -3.56 -8.69
C LEU A 84 10.72 -3.74 -7.51
N ILE A 85 10.24 -4.31 -6.40
CA ILE A 85 11.09 -4.62 -5.24
C ILE A 85 12.22 -5.58 -5.65
N ALA A 86 11.92 -6.62 -6.42
CA ALA A 86 12.90 -7.59 -6.87
C ALA A 86 14.02 -6.98 -7.73
N GLN A 87 13.70 -5.95 -8.53
CA GLN A 87 14.69 -5.21 -9.32
C GLN A 87 15.62 -4.36 -8.45
N LYS A 88 15.13 -3.88 -7.30
CA LYS A 88 15.94 -3.13 -6.33
C LYS A 88 16.89 -4.01 -5.52
N VAL A 89 16.50 -5.26 -5.26
CA VAL A 89 17.32 -6.18 -4.46
C VAL A 89 18.62 -6.51 -5.21
N PRO A 90 19.79 -6.23 -4.61
CA PRO A 90 21.06 -6.55 -5.25
C PRO A 90 21.22 -8.05 -5.51
N LYS A 91 21.88 -8.39 -6.63
CA LYS A 91 22.14 -9.79 -7.00
C LYS A 91 22.86 -10.54 -5.86
N GLY A 92 22.36 -11.72 -5.52
CA GLY A 92 22.89 -12.56 -4.44
C GLY A 92 22.34 -12.23 -3.05
N ARG A 93 21.46 -11.23 -2.95
CA ARG A 93 20.65 -10.95 -1.76
C ARG A 93 19.21 -11.42 -1.98
N HIS A 94 18.51 -11.64 -0.87
CA HIS A 94 17.11 -12.06 -0.87
C HIS A 94 16.27 -11.04 -0.11
N ALA A 95 15.12 -10.65 -0.66
CA ALA A 95 14.13 -9.88 0.06
C ALA A 95 13.17 -10.78 0.83
N VAL A 96 12.92 -10.43 2.09
CA VAL A 96 11.77 -10.92 2.86
C VAL A 96 10.79 -9.76 2.97
N ILE A 97 9.60 -9.95 2.40
CA ILE A 97 8.51 -8.98 2.48
C ILE A 97 7.72 -9.25 3.79
N VAL A 98 7.44 -8.18 4.53
CA VAL A 98 6.69 -8.16 5.78
C VAL A 98 5.49 -7.23 5.63
#